data_AF-A0A9Q6EK71-F1
#
_entry.id   AF-A0A9Q6EK71-F1
#
_cell.length_a   1.000
_cell.length_b   1.000
_cell.length_c   1.000
_cell.angle_alpha   90.00
_cell.angle_beta   90.00
_cell.angle_gamma   90.00
#
_symmetry.space_group_name_H-M   'P 1'
#
loop_
_entity.id
_entity.type
_entity.pdbx_description
1 polymer ?
#
loop_
_entity_poly.entity_id
_entity_poly.type
_entity_poly.pdbx_seq_one_letter_code
_entity_poly.pdbx_strand_id
1 'polypeptide(L)'
;MFTRSELEIKTVPELRDMCRRYGVRPTGSPALKGSYITSLMSFAIIAIKQMEEGRGLRLPSLASIQVIESAIDEMNTPTDEQAGLIKISMEGRRMNYPEGATRFCEVG
;
A
#
# COMPACT_ATOMS: atom_id res chain seq x y z
N MET A 1 10.47 8.38 3.67
CA MET A 1 10.45 8.96 2.30
C MET A 1 11.77 8.68 1.63
N PHE A 2 11.80 8.58 0.31
CA PHE A 2 13.06 8.47 -0.43
C PHE A 2 13.82 9.80 -0.41
N THR A 3 15.13 9.75 -0.24
CA THR A 3 16.01 10.90 -0.37
C THR A 3 16.42 11.11 -1.83
N ARG A 4 16.84 12.33 -2.17
CA ARG A 4 17.34 12.63 -3.52
C ARG A 4 18.57 11.77 -3.87
N SER A 5 19.54 11.66 -2.96
CA SER A 5 20.79 10.92 -3.19
C SER A 5 20.54 9.44 -3.48
N GLU A 6 19.60 8.79 -2.77
CA GLU A 6 19.23 7.39 -3.01
C GLU A 6 18.63 7.18 -4.41
N LEU A 7 17.90 8.16 -4.94
CA LEU A 7 17.22 8.06 -6.23
C LEU A 7 18.12 8.50 -7.40
N GLU A 8 19.05 9.42 -7.16
CA GLU A 8 19.98 9.89 -8.19
C GLU A 8 20.97 8.81 -8.66
N ILE A 9 21.31 7.85 -7.80
CA ILE A 9 22.15 6.71 -8.20
C ILE A 9 21.40 5.67 -9.04
N LYS A 10 20.07 5.75 -9.14
CA LYS A 10 19.23 4.80 -9.90
C LYS A 10 19.15 5.16 -11.37
N THR A 11 19.02 4.14 -12.21
CA THR A 11 18.76 4.29 -13.64
C THR A 11 17.29 4.66 -13.90
N VAL A 12 17.00 5.23 -15.07
CA VAL A 12 15.61 5.56 -15.46
C VAL A 12 14.70 4.32 -15.47
N PRO A 13 15.11 3.15 -15.98
CA PRO A 13 14.31 1.93 -15.87
C PRO A 13 13.97 1.53 -14.43
N GLU A 14 14.93 1.59 -13.49
CA GLU A 14 14.68 1.29 -12.08
C GLU A 14 13.69 2.27 -11.45
N LEU A 15 13.86 3.58 -11.69
CA LEU A 15 12.96 4.60 -11.18
C LEU A 15 11.53 4.44 -11.72
N ARG A 16 11.40 4.04 -12.98
CA ARG A 16 10.11 3.72 -13.61
C ARG A 16 9.46 2.48 -12.99
N ASP A 17 10.23 1.43 -12.72
CA ASP A 17 9.72 0.22 -12.04
C ASP A 17 9.23 0.56 -10.63
N MET A 18 9.99 1.37 -9.89
CA MET A 18 9.57 1.85 -8.57
C MET A 18 8.25 2.62 -8.65
N CYS A 19 8.13 3.60 -9.56
CA CYS A 19 6.88 4.33 -9.77
C CYS A 19 5.71 3.38 -10.07
N ARG A 20 5.90 2.39 -10.96
CA ARG A 20 4.88 1.40 -11.29
C ARG A 20 4.47 0.57 -10.07
N ARG A 21 5.44 0.09 -9.29
CA ARG A 21 5.20 -0.72 -8.09
C ARG A 21 4.36 0.00 -7.05
N TYR A 22 4.58 1.31 -6.89
CA TYR A 22 3.81 2.13 -5.96
C TYR A 22 2.55 2.76 -6.56
N GLY A 23 2.24 2.50 -7.84
CA GLY A 23 1.10 3.11 -8.53
C GLY A 23 1.23 4.63 -8.73
N VAL A 24 2.44 5.17 -8.64
CA VAL A 24 2.73 6.61 -8.76
C VAL A 24 3.09 6.95 -10.20
N ARG A 25 2.49 8.01 -10.74
CA ARG A 25 2.84 8.54 -12.07
C ARG A 25 3.92 9.62 -11.97
N PRO A 26 4.82 9.75 -12.95
CA PRO A 26 5.76 10.86 -13.00
C PRO A 26 5.00 12.19 -13.14
N THR A 27 5.37 13.20 -12.34
CA THR A 27 4.75 14.55 -12.30
C THR A 27 5.04 15.40 -13.55
N GLY A 28 5.92 14.93 -14.44
CA GLY A 28 6.28 15.60 -15.69
C GLY A 28 6.60 14.59 -16.78
N SER A 29 7.45 14.99 -17.74
CA SER A 29 7.80 14.12 -18.87
C SER A 29 8.44 12.80 -18.42
N PRO A 30 7.89 11.63 -18.81
CA PRO A 30 8.48 10.33 -18.54
C PRO A 30 9.86 10.11 -19.19
N ALA A 31 10.29 11.01 -20.09
CA ALA A 31 11.64 11.01 -20.67
C ALA A 31 12.70 11.57 -19.70
N LEU A 32 12.28 12.33 -18.68
CA LEU A 32 13.20 13.00 -17.75
C LEU A 32 13.33 12.20 -16.46
N LYS A 33 14.56 11.83 -16.11
CA LYS A 33 14.89 11.18 -14.83
C LYS A 33 14.36 11.96 -13.63
N GLY A 34 14.50 13.29 -13.67
CA GLY A 34 14.05 14.19 -12.60
C GLY A 34 12.55 14.13 -12.32
N SER A 35 11.71 13.79 -13.30
CA SER A 35 10.26 13.64 -13.10
C SER A 35 9.92 12.42 -12.24
N TYR A 36 10.63 11.30 -12.40
CA TYR A 36 10.46 10.14 -11.52
C TYR A 36 10.96 10.44 -10.10
N ILE A 37 12.15 11.05 -9.98
CA ILE A 37 12.73 11.40 -8.67
C ILE A 37 11.79 12.31 -7.89
N THR A 38 11.30 13.38 -8.52
CA THR A 38 10.37 14.33 -7.89
C THR A 38 9.11 13.63 -7.40
N SER A 39 8.58 12.70 -8.20
CA SER A 39 7.35 11.98 -7.84
C SER A 39 7.57 11.03 -6.67
N LEU A 40 8.66 10.26 -6.69
CA LEU A 40 9.03 9.32 -5.62
C LEU A 40 9.36 10.04 -4.31
N MET A 41 9.93 11.24 -4.36
CA MET A 41 10.18 12.05 -3.16
C MET A 41 8.89 12.62 -2.57
N SER A 42 7.93 13.02 -3.40
CA SER A 42 6.80 13.84 -2.97
C SER A 42 5.49 13.07 -2.72
N PHE A 43 5.29 11.88 -3.29
CA PHE A 43 3.98 11.22 -3.24
C PHE A 43 3.46 10.99 -1.81
N ALA A 44 4.33 10.68 -0.85
CA ALA A 44 3.95 10.50 0.55
C ALA A 44 3.53 11.83 1.21
N ILE A 45 4.23 12.94 0.92
CA ILE A 45 3.84 14.28 1.41
C ILE A 45 2.48 14.66 0.84
N ILE A 46 2.30 14.41 -0.46
CA ILE A 46 1.04 14.70 -1.16
C ILE A 46 -0.11 13.90 -0.54
N ALA A 47 0.11 12.62 -0.22
CA ALA A 47 -0.90 11.78 0.41
C ALA A 47 -1.31 12.32 1.80
N ILE A 48 -0.34 12.72 2.64
CA ILE A 48 -0.63 13.34 3.94
C ILE A 48 -1.44 14.62 3.77
N LYS A 49 -1.00 15.51 2.87
CA LYS A 49 -1.70 16.77 2.60
C LYS A 49 -3.12 16.52 2.08
N GLN A 50 -3.32 15.48 1.26
CA GLN A 50 -4.66 15.10 0.80
C GLN A 50 -5.56 14.69 1.97
N MET A 51 -5.05 13.94 2.95
CA MET A 51 -5.80 13.57 4.14
C MET A 51 -6.18 14.80 4.97
N GLU A 52 -5.25 15.75 5.16
CA GLU A 52 -5.49 17.03 5.85
C GLU A 52 -6.55 17.88 5.13
N GLU A 53 -6.53 17.88 3.80
CA GLU A 53 -7.52 18.55 2.95
C GLU A 53 -8.85 17.76 2.83
N GLY A 54 -8.99 16.63 3.56
CA GLY A 54 -10.20 15.81 3.58
C GLY A 54 -10.47 15.01 2.30
N ARG A 55 -9.46 14.85 1.43
CA ARG A 55 -9.50 14.08 0.19
C ARG A 55 -8.95 12.66 0.39
N GLY A 56 -9.65 11.67 -0.14
CA GLY A 56 -9.25 10.26 -0.02
C GLY A 56 -9.46 9.74 1.40
N LEU A 57 -8.45 9.06 1.95
CA LEU A 57 -8.49 8.59 3.33
C LEU A 57 -8.60 9.77 4.30
N ARG A 58 -9.30 9.56 5.41
CA ARG A 58 -9.44 10.54 6.49
C ARG A 58 -8.91 9.96 7.79
N LEU A 59 -8.45 10.84 8.67
CA LEU A 59 -8.09 10.44 10.02
C LEU A 59 -9.34 9.97 10.77
N PRO A 60 -9.35 8.73 11.30
CA PRO A 60 -10.43 8.28 12.16
C PRO A 60 -10.51 9.12 13.44
N SER A 61 -11.68 9.14 14.08
CA SER A 61 -11.82 9.72 15.41
C SER A 61 -11.04 8.90 16.44
N LEU A 62 -10.67 9.52 17.57
CA LEU A 62 -10.00 8.80 18.67
C LEU A 62 -10.82 7.60 19.16
N ALA A 63 -12.14 7.74 19.27
CA ALA A 63 -13.03 6.65 19.65
C ALA A 63 -12.99 5.49 18.64
N SER A 64 -12.93 5.80 17.34
CA SER A 64 -12.78 4.78 16.30
C SER A 64 -11.43 4.08 16.36
N ILE A 65 -10.35 4.81 16.67
CA ILE A 65 -9.02 4.22 16.85
C ILE A 65 -9.03 3.21 18.00
N GLN A 66 -9.61 3.55 19.14
CA GLN A 66 -9.70 2.65 20.30
C GLN A 66 -10.46 1.35 19.99
N VAL A 67 -11.55 1.44 19.22
CA VAL A 67 -12.30 0.26 18.78
C VAL A 67 -11.46 -0.60 17.83
N ILE A 68 -10.72 0.02 16.90
CA ILE A 68 -9.83 -0.70 15.98
C ILE A 68 -8.70 -1.39 16.75
N GLU A 69 -8.08 -0.71 17.71
CA GLU A 69 -7.03 -1.27 18.57
C GLU A 69 -7.53 -2.51 19.32
N SER A 70 -8.69 -2.39 19.98
CA SER A 70 -9.30 -3.51 20.72
C SER A 70 -9.56 -4.71 19.80
N ALA A 71 -10.09 -4.46 18.60
CA ALA A 71 -10.33 -5.52 17.63
C ALA A 71 -9.03 -6.18 17.14
N ILE A 72 -7.96 -5.40 16.92
CA ILE A 72 -6.65 -5.94 16.52
C ILE A 72 -6.08 -6.83 17.62
N ASP A 73 -6.19 -6.42 18.88
CA ASP A 73 -5.72 -7.21 20.03
C ASP A 73 -6.47 -8.55 20.15
N GLU A 74 -7.78 -8.55 19.92
CA GLU A 74 -8.60 -9.78 19.90
C GLU A 74 -8.23 -10.75 18.77
N MET A 75 -7.86 -10.20 17.60
CA MET A 75 -7.52 -10.99 16.41
C MET A 75 -6.17 -11.72 16.50
N ASN A 76 -5.31 -11.37 17.46
CA ASN A 76 -3.94 -11.88 17.57
C ASN A 76 -3.10 -11.66 16.28
N THR A 77 -1.96 -12.34 16.19
CA THR A 77 -1.05 -12.30 15.03
C THR A 77 -1.40 -13.41 14.04
N PRO A 78 -1.47 -13.13 12.73
CA PRO A 78 -1.68 -14.17 11.73
C PRO A 78 -0.55 -15.19 11.71
N THR A 79 -0.87 -16.46 11.45
CA THR A 79 0.14 -17.49 11.15
C THR A 79 0.83 -17.20 9.80
N ASP A 80 1.93 -17.89 9.52
CA ASP A 80 2.67 -17.72 8.26
C ASP A 80 1.78 -17.98 7.02
N GLU A 81 0.91 -18.99 7.07
CA GLU A 81 -0.03 -19.32 6.00
C GLU A 81 -1.08 -18.22 5.82
N GLN A 82 -1.65 -17.71 6.92
CA GLN A 82 -2.63 -16.62 6.90
C GLN A 82 -2.02 -15.33 6.36
N ALA A 83 -0.80 -14.99 6.80
CA ALA A 83 -0.05 -13.86 6.28
C ALA A 83 0.25 -14.01 4.78
N GLY A 84 0.54 -15.23 4.31
CA GLY A 84 0.68 -15.54 2.89
C GLY A 84 -0.58 -15.21 2.09
N LEU A 85 -1.76 -15.62 2.57
CA LEU A 85 -3.04 -15.33 1.92
C LEU A 85 -3.36 -13.82 1.87
N ILE A 86 -3.08 -13.10 2.96
CA ILE A 86 -3.24 -11.63 3.02
C ILE A 86 -2.36 -10.96 1.96
N LYS A 87 -1.08 -11.34 1.85
CA LYS A 87 -0.14 -10.77 0.86
C LYS A 87 -0.61 -10.97 -0.58
N ILE A 88 -1.04 -12.19 -0.93
CA ILE A 88 -1.55 -12.49 -2.27
C ILE A 88 -2.78 -11.63 -2.60
N SER A 89 -3.67 -11.44 -1.62
CA SER A 89 -4.86 -10.60 -1.78
C SER A 89 -4.50 -9.14 -2.03
N MET A 90 -3.50 -8.61 -1.31
CA MET A 90 -2.99 -7.25 -1.48
C MET A 90 -2.30 -7.02 -2.83
N GLU A 91 -1.77 -8.07 -3.45
CA GLU A 91 -1.25 -8.04 -4.84
C GLU A 91 -2.36 -8.04 -5.91
N GLY A 92 -3.64 -8.07 -5.50
CA GLY A 92 -4.78 -8.17 -6.42
C GLY A 92 -4.91 -9.55 -7.07
N ARG A 93 -4.24 -10.56 -6.51
CA ARG A 93 -4.27 -11.95 -6.99
C ARG A 93 -5.25 -12.75 -6.13
N ARG A 94 -5.87 -13.77 -6.73
CA ARG A 94 -6.74 -14.72 -6.02
C ARG A 94 -6.12 -16.11 -6.11
N MET A 95 -6.14 -16.83 -4.99
CA MET A 95 -5.79 -18.26 -4.98
C MET A 95 -6.98 -19.08 -5.47
N ASN A 96 -6.70 -20.21 -6.11
CA ASN A 96 -7.75 -21.19 -6.41
C ASN A 96 -8.29 -21.75 -5.09
N TYR A 97 -9.59 -22.03 -5.07
CA TYR A 97 -10.22 -22.63 -3.91
C TYR A 97 -9.62 -24.02 -3.69
N PRO A 98 -9.11 -24.35 -2.48
CA PRO A 98 -8.59 -25.68 -2.23
C PRO A 98 -9.74 -26.70 -2.32
N GLU A 99 -9.48 -27.81 -3.02
CA GLU A 99 -10.45 -28.91 -3.12
C GLU A 99 -10.81 -29.41 -1.70
N GLY A 100 -12.10 -29.35 -1.36
CA GLY A 100 -12.62 -29.84 -0.06
C GLY A 100 -12.86 -28.79 1.03
N ALA A 101 -12.59 -27.50 0.81
CA ALA A 101 -12.79 -26.46 1.83
C ALA A 101 -14.26 -25.97 2.01
N THR A 102 -15.25 -26.69 1.47
CA THR A 102 -16.67 -26.29 1.36
C THR A 102 -17.45 -26.17 2.68
N ARG A 103 -16.81 -26.13 3.86
CA ARG A 103 -17.50 -26.37 5.15
C ARG A 103 -17.67 -25.21 6.11
N PHE A 104 -17.30 -23.98 5.75
CA PHE A 104 -17.34 -22.85 6.70
C PHE A 104 -18.23 -21.66 6.29
N CYS A 105 -19.07 -21.82 5.26
CA CYS A 105 -20.04 -20.79 4.85
C CYS A 105 -21.49 -21.17 5.20
N GLU A 106 -21.75 -21.63 6.43
CA GLU A 106 -23.11 -21.77 6.97
C GLU A 106 -23.16 -21.30 8.44
N VAL A 107 -22.77 -20.05 8.69
CA VAL A 107 -23.24 -19.34 9.89
C VAL A 107 -23.31 -17.84 9.55
N GLY A 108 -24.53 -17.33 9.45
CA GLY A 108 -24.85 -15.94 9.12
C GLY A 108 -26.26 -15.82 8.54
#